data_AF-A0A022MIZ4-F1
#
_entry.id   AF-A0A022MIZ4-F1
#
_cell.length_a   1.000
_cell.length_b   1.000
_cell.length_c   1.000
_cell.angle_alpha   90.00
_cell.angle_beta   90.00
_cell.angle_gamma   90.00
#
_symmetry.space_group_name_H-M   'P 1'
#
loop_
_entity.id
_entity.type
_entity.pdbx_description
1 polymer ?
#
loop_
_entity_poly.entity_id
_entity_poly.type
_entity_poly.pdbx_seq_one_letter_code
_entity_poly.pdbx_strand_id
1 'polypeptide(L)'
;MRRMIRTAAAVTAGLAAATVLSTGAAEARPADFGCPSGAACIYRENADPVSSSPSNTYWTYGAHNLSSQYGSHWVYNNQTGGATINLCTGYNGTGDCSYSVPAVAFRWVDLGPINSIVLNRP
;
A
#
# COMPACT_ATOMS: atom_id res chain seq x y z
N MET A 1 -81.50 -0.03 21.75
CA MET A 1 -80.29 0.21 20.94
C MET A 1 -80.58 -0.16 19.50
N ARG A 2 -80.27 0.73 18.55
CA ARG A 2 -80.68 0.66 17.13
C ARG A 2 -79.76 -0.29 16.32
N ARG A 3 -80.37 -0.92 15.31
CA ARG A 3 -79.77 -1.77 14.27
C ARG A 3 -78.63 -1.08 13.50
N MET A 4 -77.73 -1.87 12.91
CA MET A 4 -77.41 -1.99 11.46
C MET A 4 -75.94 -2.37 11.24
N ILE A 5 -75.65 -3.56 10.70
CA ILE A 5 -75.27 -3.92 9.30
C ILE A 5 -73.75 -4.07 9.14
N ARG A 6 -73.41 -5.11 8.36
CA ARG A 6 -72.12 -5.77 8.08
C ARG A 6 -71.18 -4.93 7.20
N THR A 7 -70.08 -5.58 6.78
CA THR A 7 -69.11 -5.31 5.69
C THR A 7 -67.93 -4.42 6.11
N ALA A 8 -66.65 -4.73 5.83
CA ALA A 8 -66.05 -5.46 4.71
C ALA A 8 -64.71 -6.15 5.07
N ALA A 9 -64.36 -7.14 4.25
CA ALA A 9 -63.05 -7.78 4.18
C ALA A 9 -62.01 -6.91 3.45
N ALA A 10 -60.73 -7.08 3.75
CA ALA A 10 -59.69 -7.49 2.80
C ALA A 10 -58.27 -7.25 3.34
N VAL A 11 -57.45 -8.25 3.08
CA VAL A 11 -56.01 -8.41 3.36
C VAL A 11 -55.19 -7.28 2.73
N THR A 12 -54.22 -6.71 3.47
CA THR A 12 -53.12 -5.94 2.88
C THR A 12 -51.76 -6.48 3.31
N ALA A 13 -50.96 -6.69 2.28
CA ALA A 13 -49.69 -7.40 2.18
C ALA A 13 -48.61 -7.03 3.21
N GLY A 14 -47.85 -8.05 3.62
CA GLY A 14 -46.62 -7.90 4.37
C GLY A 14 -45.55 -7.16 3.56
N LEU A 15 -44.91 -6.19 4.20
CA LEU A 15 -43.69 -5.57 3.70
C LEU A 15 -42.50 -6.39 4.20
N ALA A 16 -41.90 -7.16 3.28
CA ALA A 16 -40.65 -7.84 3.50
C ALA A 16 -39.50 -6.83 3.62
N ALA A 17 -38.57 -7.12 4.52
CA ALA A 17 -37.38 -6.34 4.81
C ALA A 17 -36.42 -6.25 3.61
N ALA A 18 -35.83 -5.08 3.41
CA ALA A 18 -34.61 -4.90 2.64
C ALA A 18 -33.59 -4.17 3.52
N THR A 19 -32.85 -4.93 4.32
CA THR A 19 -31.59 -4.45 4.91
C THR A 19 -30.60 -4.28 3.78
N VAL A 20 -30.40 -3.04 3.32
CA VAL A 20 -29.30 -2.71 2.41
C VAL A 20 -28.03 -2.81 3.25
N LEU A 21 -27.39 -3.97 3.20
CA LEU A 21 -25.98 -4.10 3.54
C LEU A 21 -25.25 -3.25 2.51
N SER A 22 -24.83 -2.06 2.91
CA SER A 22 -23.84 -1.28 2.18
C SER A 22 -22.59 -2.13 2.06
N THR A 23 -22.46 -2.82 0.93
CA THR A 23 -21.20 -3.39 0.45
C THR A 23 -20.19 -2.26 0.50
N GLY A 24 -19.16 -2.42 1.34
CA GLY A 24 -18.13 -1.41 1.55
C GLY A 24 -17.67 -0.83 0.22
N ALA A 25 -17.52 0.50 0.17
CA ALA A 25 -16.77 1.12 -0.89
C ALA A 25 -15.45 0.36 -0.99
N ALA A 26 -15.19 -0.26 -2.14
CA ALA A 26 -13.85 -0.72 -2.46
C ALA A 26 -13.01 0.56 -2.47
N GLU A 27 -12.30 0.80 -1.37
CA GLU A 27 -11.29 1.85 -1.29
C GLU A 27 -10.43 1.70 -2.55
N ALA A 28 -10.34 2.76 -3.34
CA ALA A 28 -9.45 2.78 -4.49
C ALA A 28 -8.06 2.44 -3.95
N ARG A 29 -7.60 1.21 -4.21
CA ARG A 29 -6.25 0.80 -3.84
C ARG A 29 -5.34 1.87 -4.42
N PRO A 30 -4.43 2.48 -3.63
CA PRO A 30 -3.40 3.35 -4.18
C PRO A 30 -2.81 2.62 -5.38
N ALA A 31 -2.54 3.33 -6.48
CA ALA A 31 -1.90 2.73 -7.63
C ALA A 31 -0.70 1.93 -7.12
N ASP A 32 -0.79 0.59 -7.13
CA ASP A 32 0.37 -0.24 -6.85
C ASP A 32 1.24 0.00 -8.07
N PHE A 33 2.23 0.87 -7.94
CA PHE A 33 3.17 1.29 -8.99
C PHE A 33 4.06 0.11 -9.46
N GLY A 34 3.49 -1.07 -9.66
CA GLY A 34 4.16 -2.36 -9.74
C GLY A 34 4.72 -2.88 -8.41
N CYS A 35 4.62 -2.13 -7.31
CA CYS A 35 5.14 -2.53 -6.00
C CYS A 35 4.06 -3.16 -5.12
N PRO A 36 4.15 -4.45 -4.75
CA PRO A 36 3.14 -5.10 -3.91
C PRO A 36 3.04 -4.47 -2.51
N SER A 37 1.84 -4.49 -1.93
CA SER A 37 1.65 -4.08 -0.54
C SER A 37 2.47 -4.94 0.41
N GLY A 38 3.13 -4.30 1.39
CA GLY A 38 4.04 -4.96 2.31
C GLY A 38 5.49 -5.04 1.82
N ALA A 39 5.80 -4.50 0.64
CA ALA A 39 7.14 -4.56 0.04
C ALA A 39 7.83 -3.19 -0.04
N ALA A 40 9.15 -3.23 -0.08
CA ALA A 40 10.00 -2.13 -0.52
C ALA A 40 10.44 -2.39 -1.97
N CYS A 41 10.40 -1.37 -2.81
CA CYS A 41 10.68 -1.50 -4.24
C CYS A 41 11.69 -0.45 -4.70
N ILE A 42 12.58 -0.85 -5.60
CA ILE A 42 13.50 0.04 -6.31
C ILE A 42 13.15 -0.03 -7.80
N TYR A 43 13.02 1.12 -8.43
CA TYR A 43 12.79 1.24 -9.88
C TYR A 43 14.13 1.36 -10.60
N ARG A 44 14.13 1.10 -11.91
CA ARG A 44 15.32 1.30 -12.74
C ARG A 44 15.79 2.76 -12.69
N GLU A 45 17.06 2.96 -13.03
CA GLU A 45 17.66 4.28 -13.13
C GLU A 45 16.82 5.17 -14.04
N ASN A 46 16.48 6.39 -13.60
CA ASN A 46 15.71 7.37 -14.38
C ASN A 46 14.34 6.90 -14.88
N ALA A 47 13.79 5.81 -14.32
CA ALA A 47 12.47 5.32 -14.69
C ALA A 47 11.36 6.10 -13.99
N ASP A 48 10.23 6.27 -14.66
CA ASP A 48 9.00 6.82 -14.08
C ASP A 48 8.19 5.69 -13.40
N PRO A 49 7.91 5.74 -12.08
CA PRO A 49 7.17 4.71 -11.36
C PRO A 49 5.73 4.51 -11.85
N VAL A 50 5.14 5.51 -12.51
CA VAL A 50 3.76 5.44 -13.02
C VAL A 50 3.68 4.54 -14.26
N SER A 51 4.73 4.53 -15.08
CA SER A 51 4.76 3.83 -16.37
C SER A 51 5.73 2.65 -16.39
N SER A 52 6.42 2.36 -15.29
CA SER A 52 7.41 1.28 -15.18
C SER A 52 7.18 0.36 -14.00
N SER A 53 7.80 -0.82 -14.06
CA SER A 53 7.80 -1.78 -12.94
C SER A 53 9.11 -1.73 -12.17
N PRO A 54 9.10 -2.05 -10.86
CA PRO A 54 10.31 -2.18 -10.06
C PRO A 54 11.33 -3.14 -10.68
N SER A 55 12.61 -2.82 -10.55
CA SER A 55 13.71 -3.76 -10.86
C SER A 55 13.99 -4.69 -9.68
N ASN A 56 13.75 -4.23 -8.45
CA ASN A 56 14.02 -4.98 -7.23
C ASN A 56 12.87 -4.81 -6.26
N THR A 57 12.49 -5.90 -5.60
CA THR A 57 11.41 -5.94 -4.61
C THR A 57 11.86 -6.75 -3.40
N TYR A 58 11.62 -6.21 -2.20
CA TYR A 58 12.06 -6.76 -0.92
C TYR A 58 10.88 -6.84 0.05
N TRP A 59 10.75 -7.97 0.75
CA TRP A 59 9.65 -8.21 1.71
C TRP A 59 10.14 -8.44 3.14
N THR A 60 11.33 -9.03 3.28
CA THR A 60 11.85 -9.42 4.59
C THR A 60 12.46 -8.22 5.30
N TYR A 61 12.10 -8.00 6.56
CA TYR A 61 12.76 -7.00 7.40
C TYR A 61 14.24 -7.32 7.61
N GLY A 62 15.06 -6.29 7.79
CA GLY A 62 16.51 -6.39 7.89
C GLY A 62 17.24 -5.79 6.69
N ALA A 63 18.57 -5.97 6.68
CA ALA A 63 19.45 -5.40 5.67
C ALA A 63 19.49 -6.23 4.38
N HIS A 64 19.41 -5.56 3.24
CA HIS A 64 19.57 -6.12 1.90
C HIS A 64 20.67 -5.37 1.17
N ASN A 65 21.70 -6.08 0.75
CA ASN A 65 22.80 -5.50 -0.01
C ASN A 65 22.32 -5.18 -1.42
N LEU A 66 22.67 -3.99 -1.89
CA LEU A 66 22.48 -3.58 -3.27
C LEU A 66 23.74 -3.92 -4.05
N SER A 67 23.55 -4.31 -5.30
CA SER A 67 24.64 -4.53 -6.24
C SER A 67 24.29 -3.86 -7.56
N SER A 68 25.28 -3.19 -8.16
CA SER A 68 25.15 -2.58 -9.49
C SER A 68 23.97 -1.59 -9.62
N GLN A 69 23.69 -0.84 -8.55
CA GLN A 69 22.80 0.32 -8.59
C GLN A 69 23.66 1.56 -8.78
N TYR A 70 23.35 2.38 -9.78
CA TYR A 70 24.13 3.57 -10.13
C TYR A 70 23.17 4.67 -10.56
N GLY A 71 23.53 5.92 -10.26
CA GLY A 71 22.69 7.04 -10.63
C GLY A 71 21.40 7.10 -9.84
N SER A 72 20.42 7.84 -10.34
CA SER A 72 19.22 8.17 -9.59
C SER A 72 18.07 7.21 -9.83
N HIS A 73 17.45 6.77 -8.74
CA HIS A 73 16.35 5.81 -8.73
C HIS A 73 15.20 6.30 -7.86
N TRP A 74 14.00 5.81 -8.15
CA TRP A 74 12.90 5.84 -7.19
C TRP A 74 13.01 4.64 -6.25
N VAL A 75 12.91 4.93 -4.96
CA VAL A 75 12.69 3.94 -3.90
C VAL A 75 11.27 4.17 -3.37
N TYR A 76 10.44 3.13 -3.41
CA TYR A 76 9.09 3.15 -2.88
C TYR A 76 8.96 2.20 -1.71
N ASN A 77 8.53 2.73 -0.58
CA ASN A 77 8.15 1.93 0.57
C ASN A 77 6.64 1.69 0.52
N ASN A 78 6.18 0.55 -0.01
CA ASN A 78 4.77 0.15 0.06
C ASN A 78 4.49 -0.75 1.28
N GLN A 79 5.35 -0.72 2.30
CA GLN A 79 5.13 -1.43 3.55
C GLN A 79 4.04 -0.73 4.36
N THR A 80 3.39 -1.49 5.25
CA THR A 80 2.28 -1.03 6.07
C THR A 80 2.66 -0.93 7.54
N GLY A 81 1.79 -0.37 8.36
CA GLY A 81 1.94 -0.38 9.82
C GLY A 81 2.98 0.57 10.39
N GLY A 82 3.60 1.45 9.59
CA GLY A 82 4.63 2.40 10.05
C GLY A 82 6.07 1.96 9.78
N ALA A 83 6.26 0.84 9.07
CA ALA A 83 7.58 0.37 8.66
C ALA A 83 8.34 1.41 7.82
N THR A 84 9.66 1.47 7.98
CA THR A 84 10.53 2.41 7.27
C THR A 84 11.61 1.69 6.50
N ILE A 85 12.14 2.34 5.45
CA ILE A 85 13.37 1.92 4.80
C ILE A 85 14.46 2.90 5.17
N ASN A 86 15.62 2.41 5.58
CA ASN A 86 16.84 3.23 5.66
C ASN A 86 17.80 2.88 4.53
N LEU A 87 18.33 3.88 3.85
CA LEU A 87 19.33 3.72 2.79
C LEU A 87 20.71 3.94 3.38
N CYS A 88 21.56 2.93 3.28
CA CYS A 88 22.85 2.86 3.96
C CYS A 88 24.01 2.89 2.97
N THR A 89 25.02 3.72 3.25
CA THR A 89 26.24 3.79 2.43
C THR A 89 27.18 2.60 2.61
N GLY A 90 27.03 1.81 3.68
CA GLY A 90 27.75 0.55 3.86
C GLY A 90 26.92 -0.68 3.50
N TYR A 91 27.57 -1.84 3.47
CA TYR A 91 26.89 -3.13 3.33
C TYR A 91 26.28 -3.58 4.66
N ASN A 92 25.27 -4.44 4.60
CA ASN A 92 24.60 -5.06 5.75
C ASN A 92 24.01 -4.04 6.74
N GLY A 93 23.52 -2.90 6.24
CA GLY A 93 22.93 -1.86 7.09
C GLY A 93 23.94 -1.07 7.92
N THR A 94 25.17 -0.96 7.45
CA THR A 94 26.25 -0.20 8.12
C THR A 94 26.53 1.13 7.41
N GLY A 95 27.40 1.96 7.98
CA GLY A 95 27.76 3.27 7.42
C GLY A 95 26.75 4.36 7.78
N ASP A 96 26.55 5.30 6.87
CA ASP A 96 25.55 6.35 7.02
C ASP A 96 24.20 5.86 6.49
N CYS A 97 23.22 5.78 7.39
CA CYS A 97 21.85 5.34 7.13
C CYS A 97 20.81 6.46 7.37
N SER A 98 21.23 7.73 7.28
CA SER A 98 20.40 8.90 7.60
C SER A 98 19.19 9.10 6.68
N TYR A 99 19.23 8.53 5.47
CA TYR A 99 18.11 8.60 4.55
C TYR A 99 17.04 7.57 4.92
N SER A 100 15.91 8.06 5.42
CA SER A 100 14.73 7.24 5.70
C SER A 100 13.58 7.51 4.73
N VAL A 101 12.86 6.45 4.39
CA VAL A 101 11.64 6.47 3.58
C VAL A 101 10.50 5.88 4.43
N PRO A 102 9.52 6.69 4.85
CA PRO A 102 8.40 6.21 5.67
C PRO A 102 7.48 5.29 4.87
N ALA A 103 6.58 4.59 5.56
CA ALA A 103 5.56 3.74 4.94
C ALA A 103 4.71 4.53 3.93
N VAL A 104 4.36 3.88 2.82
CA VAL A 104 3.55 4.41 1.72
C VAL A 104 4.14 5.71 1.14
N ALA A 105 5.46 5.75 0.95
CA ALA A 105 6.16 6.93 0.46
C ALA A 105 7.26 6.63 -0.57
N PHE A 106 7.48 7.59 -1.45
CA PHE A 106 8.53 7.59 -2.46
C PHE A 106 9.72 8.44 -2.04
N ARG A 107 10.90 8.07 -2.52
CA ARG A 107 12.10 8.90 -2.48
C ARG A 107 12.88 8.76 -3.77
N TRP A 108 13.23 9.91 -4.36
CA TRP A 108 14.20 10.02 -5.44
C TRP A 108 15.59 10.18 -4.85
N VAL A 109 16.53 9.31 -5.21
CA VAL A 109 17.86 9.28 -4.59
C VAL A 109 18.89 8.68 -5.54
N ASP A 110 20.12 9.20 -5.49
CA ASP A 110 21.26 8.54 -6.12
C ASP A 110 21.65 7.30 -5.31
N LEU A 111 21.52 6.12 -5.93
CA LEU A 111 21.89 4.85 -5.30
C LEU A 111 23.35 4.48 -5.53
N GLY A 112 24.10 5.24 -6.34
CA GLY A 112 25.54 5.04 -6.53
C GLY A 112 26.36 4.94 -5.22
N PRO A 113 26.12 5.79 -4.20
CA PRO A 113 26.78 5.68 -2.90
C PRO A 113 26.11 4.72 -1.91
N ILE A 114 24.94 4.15 -2.25
CA ILE A 114 24.14 3.31 -1.34
C ILE A 114 24.47 1.84 -1.59
N ASN A 115 24.99 1.16 -0.58
CA ASN A 115 25.41 -0.25 -0.66
C ASN A 115 24.40 -1.20 -0.03
N SER A 116 23.46 -0.72 0.80
CA SER A 116 22.36 -1.53 1.31
C SER A 116 21.12 -0.73 1.66
N ILE A 117 19.98 -1.41 1.71
CA ILE A 117 18.73 -0.88 2.29
C ILE A 117 18.34 -1.72 3.50
N VAL A 118 17.77 -1.09 4.52
CA VAL A 118 17.29 -1.77 5.72
C VAL A 118 15.79 -1.56 5.83
N LEU A 119 15.03 -2.64 5.76
CA LEU A 119 13.59 -2.62 6.02
C LEU A 119 13.38 -2.77 7.53
N ASN A 120 12.90 -1.71 8.16
CA ASN A 120 12.67 -1.65 9.60
C ASN A 120 11.22 -1.99 9.93
N ARG A 121 11.05 -2.66 11.08
CA ARG A 121 9.72 -2.84 11.67
C ARG A 121 9.20 -1.51 12.22
N PRO A 122 7.86 -1.34 12.29
CA PRO A 122 7.25 -0.24 13.04
C PRO A 122 7.69 -0.21 14.50
#